data_AF-W1X6K4-F1
#
_entry.id   AF-W1X6K4-F1
#
_cell.length_a   1.000
_cell.length_b   1.000
_cell.length_c   1.000
_cell.angle_alpha   90.00
_cell.angle_beta   90.00
_cell.angle_gamma   90.00
#
_symmetry.space_group_name_H-M   'P 1'
#
loop_
_entity.id
_entity.type
_entity.pdbx_description
1 polymer ?
#
loop_
_entity_poly.entity_id
_entity_poly.type
_entity_poly.pdbx_seq_one_letter_code
_entity_poly.pdbx_strand_id
1 'polypeptide(L)'
;MFIYGGPGLGKTHLLNAIGNQILENIPDARVKYIPAETFINDFLEHLRLGEMESFKRTYRSLDLLLIDDIQSLGGKKVSTQEEFFNTF
;
A
#
# COMPACT_ATOMS: atom_id res chain seq x y z
N MET A 1 10.56 -6.03 -1.20
CA MET A 1 11.59 -4.99 -1.38
C MET A 1 11.18 -3.77 -0.57
N PHE A 2 12.11 -3.06 0.06
CA PHE A 2 11.84 -1.83 0.83
C PHE A 2 12.81 -0.73 0.39
N ILE A 3 12.30 0.47 0.09
CA ILE A 3 13.09 1.62 -0.37
C ILE A 3 12.87 2.76 0.64
N TYR A 4 13.96 3.23 1.27
CA TYR A 4 13.91 4.29 2.28
C TYR A 4 14.91 5.40 1.99
N GLY A 5 14.53 6.64 2.28
CA GLY A 5 15.34 7.83 2.04
C GLY A 5 14.56 9.11 2.33
N GLY A 6 15.25 10.22 2.53
CA GLY A 6 14.64 11.53 2.81
C GLY A 6 13.67 12.04 1.73
N PRO A 7 12.89 13.10 2.02
CA PRO A 7 12.02 13.75 1.03
C PRO A 7 12.79 14.18 -0.23
N GLY A 8 12.16 14.10 -1.40
CA GLY A 8 12.77 14.55 -2.66
C GLY A 8 13.83 13.64 -3.27
N LEU A 9 14.21 12.52 -2.64
CA LEU A 9 15.22 11.59 -3.16
C LEU A 9 14.71 10.61 -4.26
N GLY A 10 13.58 10.93 -4.91
CA GLY A 10 13.09 10.16 -6.05
C GLY A 10 12.44 8.80 -5.73
N LYS A 11 12.07 8.51 -4.48
CA LYS A 11 11.44 7.23 -4.09
C LYS A 11 10.16 6.92 -4.89
N THR A 12 9.25 7.88 -4.96
CA THR A 12 8.01 7.79 -5.75
C THR A 12 8.29 7.59 -7.24
N HIS A 13 9.32 8.27 -7.76
CA HIS A 13 9.74 8.11 -9.16
C HIS A 13 10.27 6.70 -9.41
N LEU A 14 11.09 6.16 -8.50
CA LEU A 14 11.63 4.81 -8.61
C LEU A 14 10.53 3.74 -8.50
N LEU A 15 9.58 3.89 -7.57
CA LEU A 15 8.42 3.00 -7.45
C LEU A 15 7.62 2.97 -8.75
N ASN A 16 7.28 4.14 -9.30
CA ASN A 16 6.56 4.23 -10.57
C ASN A 16 7.37 3.68 -11.75
N ALA A 17 8.69 3.92 -11.79
CA ALA A 17 9.56 3.37 -12.84
C ALA A 17 9.58 1.83 -12.80
N ILE A 18 9.62 1.23 -11.62
CA ILE A 18 9.51 -0.23 -11.47
C ILE A 18 8.16 -0.74 -12.00
N GLY A 19 7.05 -0.08 -11.63
CA GLY A 19 5.73 -0.46 -12.13
C GLY A 19 5.62 -0.37 -13.65
N ASN A 20 6.07 0.74 -14.23
CA ASN A 20 6.08 0.95 -15.67
C ASN A 20 6.96 -0.08 -16.40
N GLN A 21 8.16 -0.36 -15.89
CA GLN A 21 9.06 -1.34 -16.50
C GLN A 21 8.44 -2.75 -16.51
N ILE A 22 7.65 -3.12 -15.50
CA ILE A 22 6.92 -4.38 -15.49
C ILE A 22 5.81 -4.36 -16.54
N LEU A 23 5.03 -3.30 -16.65
CA LEU A 23 3.97 -3.18 -17.65
C LEU A 23 4.49 -3.14 -19.08
N GLU A 24 5.69 -2.60 -19.32
CA GLU A 24 6.35 -2.66 -20.63
C GLU A 24 6.70 -4.10 -21.04
N ASN A 25 7.12 -4.94 -20.08
CA ASN A 25 7.54 -6.32 -20.34
C ASN A 25 6.38 -7.32 -20.26
N ILE A 26 5.40 -7.05 -19.40
CA ILE A 26 4.23 -7.89 -19.11
C ILE A 26 2.99 -6.97 -19.09
N PRO A 27 2.42 -6.63 -20.26
CA PRO A 27 1.32 -5.68 -20.36
C PRO A 27 0.06 -6.07 -19.56
N ASP A 28 -0.16 -7.36 -19.35
CA ASP A 28 -1.31 -7.89 -18.62
C ASP A 28 -1.07 -8.00 -17.10
N ALA A 29 0.10 -7.58 -16.60
CA ALA A 29 0.40 -7.63 -15.17
C ALA A 29 -0.51 -6.70 -14.38
N ARG A 30 -1.09 -7.21 -13.29
CA ARG A 30 -1.95 -6.47 -12.37
C ARG A 30 -1.09 -5.69 -11.38
N VAL A 31 -0.72 -4.47 -11.77
CA VAL A 31 0.11 -3.56 -10.97
C VAL A 31 -0.79 -2.53 -10.26
N LYS A 32 -0.63 -2.38 -8.94
CA LYS A 32 -1.33 -1.33 -8.16
C LYS A 32 -0.32 -0.48 -7.42
N TYR A 33 -0.40 0.84 -7.62
CA TYR A 33 0.28 1.84 -6.78
C TYR A 33 -0.73 2.46 -5.82
N ILE A 34 -0.39 2.55 -4.54
CA ILE A 34 -1.28 3.08 -3.51
C ILE A 34 -0.47 3.78 -2.39
N PRO A 35 -0.91 4.95 -1.87
CA PRO A 35 -0.34 5.50 -0.65
C PRO A 35 -0.60 4.60 0.55
N ALA A 36 0.34 4.56 1.50
CA ALA A 36 0.22 3.74 2.70
C ALA A 36 -1.05 4.05 3.51
N GLU A 37 -1.44 5.33 3.61
CA GLU A 37 -2.68 5.74 4.29
C GLU A 37 -3.93 5.11 3.64
N THR A 38 -4.02 5.13 2.30
CA THR A 38 -5.16 4.56 1.59
C THR A 38 -5.23 3.04 1.78
N PHE A 39 -4.08 2.36 1.77
CA PHE A 39 -4.03 0.92 2.05
C PHE A 39 -4.54 0.57 3.45
N ILE A 40 -4.15 1.36 4.45
CA ILE A 40 -4.61 1.18 5.84
C ILE A 40 -6.11 1.47 5.96
N ASN A 41 -6.60 2.57 5.38
CA ASN A 41 -8.03 2.89 5.41
C ASN A 41 -8.88 1.79 4.77
N ASP A 42 -8.45 1.26 3.62
CA ASP A 42 -9.11 0.16 2.93
C ASP A 42 -9.12 -1.13 3.76
N PHE A 43 -8.00 -1.44 4.44
CA PHE A 43 -7.91 -2.55 5.37
C PHE A 43 -8.91 -2.41 6.52
N LEU A 44 -8.97 -1.23 7.15
CA LEU A 44 -9.84 -0.97 8.29
C LEU A 44 -11.32 -0.98 7.92
N GLU A 45 -11.65 -0.45 6.75
CA GLU A 45 -13.01 -0.48 6.22
C GLU A 45 -13.48 -1.92 6.05
N HIS A 46 -12.70 -2.76 5.37
CA HIS A 46 -13.03 -4.17 5.19
C HIS A 46 -13.02 -4.96 6.50
N LEU A 47 -12.16 -4.61 7.46
CA LEU A 47 -12.17 -5.19 8.79
C LEU A 47 -13.49 -4.88 9.51
N ARG A 48 -13.91 -3.60 9.50
CA ARG A 48 -15.15 -3.14 10.13
C ARG A 48 -16.40 -3.76 9.49
N LEU A 49 -16.38 -3.96 8.18
CA LEU A 49 -17.49 -4.57 7.43
C LEU A 49 -17.51 -6.11 7.50
N GLY A 50 -16.47 -6.73 8.07
CA GLY A 50 -16.34 -8.20 8.08
C GLY A 50 -15.99 -8.79 6.71
N GLU A 51 -15.48 -7.97 5.79
CA GLU A 51 -15.19 -8.32 4.39
C GLU A 51 -13.70 -8.59 4.14
N MET A 52 -12.96 -9.03 5.17
CA MET A 52 -11.51 -9.26 5.08
C MET A 52 -11.09 -10.26 3.99
N GLU A 53 -11.96 -11.20 3.63
CA GLU A 53 -11.68 -12.11 2.52
C GLU A 53 -11.74 -11.41 1.16
N SER A 54 -12.59 -10.38 0.99
CA SER A 54 -12.60 -9.53 -0.20
C SER A 54 -11.32 -8.73 -0.30
N PHE A 55 -10.92 -8.05 0.79
CA PHE A 55 -9.65 -7.33 0.87
C PHE A 55 -8.47 -8.21 0.46
N LYS A 56 -8.32 -9.37 1.10
CA LYS A 56 -7.22 -10.31 0.78
C LYS A 56 -7.25 -10.75 -0.69
N ARG A 57 -8.43 -11.04 -1.24
CA ARG A 57 -8.58 -11.45 -2.65
C ARG A 57 -8.10 -10.36 -3.59
N THR A 58 -8.51 -9.12 -3.37
CA THR A 58 -8.09 -7.96 -4.16
C THR A 58 -6.57 -7.83 -4.16
N TYR A 59 -5.93 -7.76 -2.99
CA TYR A 59 -4.48 -7.52 -2.91
C TYR A 59 -3.63 -8.73 -3.30
N ARG A 60 -4.09 -9.97 -3.06
CA ARG A 60 -3.39 -11.19 -3.52
C ARG A 60 -3.57 -11.47 -5.01
N SER A 61 -4.58 -10.85 -5.64
CA SER A 61 -4.74 -10.87 -7.08
C SER A 61 -3.84 -9.87 -7.79
N LEU A 62 -2.89 -9.23 -7.12
CA LEU A 62 -1.95 -8.32 -7.78
C LEU A 62 -0.67 -9.07 -8.09
N ASP A 63 -0.09 -8.80 -9.25
CA ASP A 63 1.23 -9.29 -9.63
C ASP A 63 2.33 -8.36 -9.09
N LEU A 64 1.98 -7.08 -8.84
CA LEU A 64 2.81 -6.11 -8.14
C LEU A 64 1.96 -5.13 -7.33
N LEU A 65 2.29 -4.96 -6.05
CA LEU A 65 1.74 -3.93 -5.17
C LEU A 65 2.86 -2.97 -4.76
N LEU A 66 2.71 -1.70 -5.12
CA LEU A 66 3.61 -0.60 -4.78
C LEU A 66 2.94 0.26 -3.71
N ILE A 67 3.53 0.32 -2.52
CA ILE A 67 3.05 1.16 -1.42
C ILE A 67 4.06 2.29 -1.21
N ASP A 68 3.59 3.54 -1.26
CA ASP A 68 4.43 4.73 -1.04
C ASP A 68 4.00 5.52 0.20
N ASP A 69 4.85 6.46 0.60
CA ASP A 69 4.61 7.43 1.68
C ASP A 69 4.28 6.79 3.05
N ILE A 70 4.95 5.68 3.39
CA ILE A 70 4.75 5.00 4.68
C ILE A 70 5.03 5.91 5.89
N GLN A 71 5.92 6.90 5.74
CA GLN A 71 6.21 7.89 6.76
C GLN A 71 5.00 8.77 7.13
N SER A 72 4.04 8.95 6.21
CA SER A 72 2.80 9.69 6.49
C SER A 72 1.96 9.03 7.59
N LEU A 73 2.14 7.73 7.83
CA LEU A 73 1.46 6.99 8.88
C LEU A 73 1.96 7.36 10.29
N GLY A 74 3.21 7.83 10.43
CA GLY A 74 3.81 8.12 11.74
C GLY A 74 3.41 9.48 12.35
N GLY A 75 2.80 10.37 11.56
CA GLY A 75 2.51 11.76 11.96
C GLY A 75 1.03 12.05 12.26
N LYS A 76 0.09 11.20 11.85
CA LYS A 76 -1.34 11.38 12.12
C LYS A 76 -1.70 10.73 13.45
N LYS A 77 -2.13 11.52 14.43
CA LYS A 77 -2.93 11.04 15.57
C LYS A 77 -4.20 10.41 15.02
N VAL A 78 -4.19 9.11 14.79
CA VAL A 78 -5.39 8.37 14.44
C VAL A 78 -5.63 7.39 15.59
N SER A 79 -6.76 7.50 16.28
CA SER A 79 -7.20 6.52 17.30
C SER A 79 -7.27 5.09 16.76
N THR A 80 -7.08 4.93 15.46
CA THR A 80 -7.00 3.70 14.68
C THR A 80 -5.71 2.90 14.87
N GLN A 81 -4.60 3.51 15.33
CA GLN A 81 -3.41 2.70 15.71
C GLN A 81 -3.62 1.92 17.01
N GLU A 82 -4.33 2.48 17.98
CA GLU A 82 -4.62 1.79 19.25
C GLU A 82 -5.51 0.57 19.01
N GLU A 83 -6.46 0.65 18.07
CA GLU A 83 -7.34 -0.47 17.74
C GLU A 83 -6.59 -1.58 16.97
N PHE A 84 -5.62 -1.22 16.12
CA PHE A 84 -4.74 -2.17 15.45
C PHE A 84 -3.80 -2.89 16.44
N PHE A 85 -3.19 -2.16 17.39
CA PHE A 85 -2.29 -2.73 18.42
C PHE A 85 -3.01 -3.47 19.55
N ASN A 86 -4.26 -3.13 19.88
CA ASN A 86 -5.04 -3.92 20.84
C ASN A 86 -5.55 -5.24 20.24
N THR A 87 -5.60 -5.33 18.91
CA THR A 87 -6.01 -6.55 18.20
C THR A 87 -4.83 -7.45 17.83
N PHE A 88 -3.61 -6.91 17.73
CA PHE A 88 -2.40 -7.64 17.32
C PHE A 88 -1.17 -7.32 18.18
#